data_AF-A0A9E0WZ61-F1
#
_entry.id   AF-A0A9E0WZ61-F1
#
_cell.length_a   1.000
_cell.length_b   1.000
_cell.length_c   1.000
_cell.angle_alpha   90.00
_cell.angle_beta   90.00
_cell.angle_gamma   90.00
#
_symmetry.space_group_name_H-M   'P 1'
#
loop_
_entity.id
_entity.type
_entity.pdbx_description
1 polymer ?
#
loop_
_entity_poly.entity_id
_entity_poly.type
_entity_poly.pdbx_seq_one_letter_code
_entity_poly.pdbx_strand_id
1 'polypeptide(L)'
;LLTEGCRGEGAILRNSDGERFMERYAPTLKDLAPRDFVSRCMDQEIKEGRGCGPDKDYIVLDMTHLGKETILKRLPSVYEIGHNFANVDITKEPIPVVPTIHYQMGGVPTNVHGQVVVPKDGEPNAVVGGLYAVGECSCVSVHGANRLGTNSLLDLLVFGKSAGDHVVASDLRNRPHKPLPADAGDYTMARLAKLDATTGGEYAQAVANDLRKSMQKHAGVFRTQAMLDEGVEQIKAIAGRVKNIHLADKSKVFNTARVEALEVDNLIEVALATMVSAAARKESRGAHTVNDYGDTPQHPNGRNDEEWLKHTLWYSEGNRLEYKPVKLTPMSVESIPPKVRTF
;
A
#
# COMPACT_ATOMS: atom_id res chain seq x y z
N LEU A 1 -11.37 -9.76 2.21
CA LEU A 1 -11.28 -9.28 0.81
C LEU A 1 -12.32 -10.01 -0.01
N LEU A 2 -13.19 -9.29 -0.73
CA LEU A 2 -13.94 -9.88 -1.84
C LEU A 2 -13.12 -9.69 -3.12
N THR A 3 -12.91 -10.77 -3.87
CA THR A 3 -12.03 -10.75 -5.05
C THR A 3 -12.56 -9.79 -6.11
N GLU A 4 -11.67 -9.07 -6.78
CA GLU A 4 -12.02 -8.32 -8.01
C GLU A 4 -12.53 -9.25 -9.12
N GLY A 5 -12.22 -10.55 -9.02
CA GLY A 5 -12.84 -11.60 -9.84
C GLY A 5 -14.37 -11.61 -9.80
N CYS A 6 -15.01 -11.12 -8.71
CA CYS A 6 -16.47 -10.96 -8.69
C CYS A 6 -16.94 -10.05 -9.85
N ARG A 7 -16.29 -8.90 -10.03
CA ARG A 7 -16.60 -7.95 -11.11
C ARG A 7 -16.18 -8.51 -12.47
N GLY A 8 -15.11 -9.30 -12.52
CA GLY A 8 -14.70 -10.04 -13.73
C GLY A 8 -15.73 -11.09 -14.18
N GLU A 9 -16.42 -11.72 -13.24
CA GLU A 9 -17.54 -12.65 -13.51
C GLU A 9 -18.88 -11.92 -13.74
N GLY A 10 -18.91 -10.58 -13.66
CA GLY A 10 -20.08 -9.76 -13.99
C GLY A 10 -20.75 -9.04 -12.82
N ALA A 11 -20.25 -9.17 -11.58
CA ALA A 11 -20.81 -8.44 -10.45
C ALA A 11 -20.74 -6.91 -10.63
N ILE A 12 -21.72 -6.20 -10.08
CA ILE A 12 -21.98 -4.79 -10.32
C ILE A 12 -21.96 -4.00 -9.00
N LEU A 13 -21.31 -2.84 -8.97
CA LEU A 13 -21.42 -1.92 -7.84
C LEU A 13 -22.69 -1.06 -7.96
N ARG A 14 -23.46 -0.98 -6.87
CA ARG A 14 -24.67 -0.15 -6.79
C ARG A 14 -24.70 0.74 -5.55
N ASN A 15 -25.17 1.98 -5.73
CA ASN A 15 -25.40 2.91 -4.63
C ASN A 15 -26.81 2.70 -4.01
N SER A 16 -27.22 3.52 -3.05
CA SER A 16 -28.53 3.37 -2.38
C SER A 16 -29.73 3.53 -3.30
N ASP A 17 -29.56 4.21 -4.43
CA ASP A 17 -30.63 4.46 -5.38
C ASP A 17 -30.76 3.28 -6.38
N GLY A 18 -29.92 2.26 -6.23
CA GLY A 18 -29.83 1.11 -7.12
C GLY A 18 -29.05 1.40 -8.41
N GLU A 19 -28.50 2.61 -8.57
CA GLU A 19 -27.73 3.03 -9.75
C GLU A 19 -26.46 2.20 -9.88
N ARG A 20 -26.19 1.68 -11.09
CA ARG A 20 -24.86 1.20 -11.47
C ARG A 20 -23.95 2.39 -11.77
N PHE A 21 -23.53 3.09 -10.72
CA PHE A 21 -22.85 4.38 -10.84
C PHE A 21 -21.54 4.32 -11.65
N MET A 22 -20.87 3.16 -11.74
CA MET A 22 -19.65 3.03 -12.55
C MET A 22 -19.88 3.25 -14.05
N GLU A 23 -21.12 3.12 -14.57
CA GLU A 23 -21.44 3.47 -15.96
C GLU A 23 -21.34 4.98 -16.23
N ARG A 24 -21.57 5.80 -15.20
CA ARG A 24 -21.40 7.25 -15.26
C ARG A 24 -19.93 7.67 -15.15
N TYR A 25 -19.16 7.01 -14.29
CA TYR A 25 -17.75 7.37 -14.06
C TYR A 25 -16.77 6.82 -15.09
N ALA A 26 -16.95 5.57 -15.54
CA ALA A 26 -16.12 4.92 -16.56
C ALA A 26 -17.01 4.25 -17.60
N PRO A 27 -17.56 4.99 -18.59
CA PRO A 27 -18.54 4.44 -19.53
C PRO A 27 -18.06 3.19 -20.28
N THR A 28 -16.76 3.13 -20.59
CA THR A 28 -16.14 2.01 -21.31
C THR A 28 -15.92 0.82 -20.37
N LEU A 29 -15.12 1.01 -19.31
CA LEU A 29 -14.67 -0.09 -18.44
C LEU A 29 -15.64 -0.45 -17.32
N LYS A 30 -16.50 0.47 -16.90
CA LYS A 30 -17.46 0.32 -15.81
C LYS A 30 -16.78 -0.20 -14.54
N ASP A 31 -17.32 -1.25 -13.94
CA ASP A 31 -16.82 -1.90 -12.72
C ASP A 31 -15.40 -2.49 -12.88
N LEU A 32 -14.89 -2.65 -14.11
CA LEU A 32 -13.53 -3.12 -14.39
C LEU A 32 -12.50 -2.00 -14.59
N ALA A 33 -12.89 -0.74 -14.34
CA ALA A 33 -11.94 0.36 -14.30
C ALA A 33 -10.85 0.13 -13.22
N PRO A 34 -9.69 0.80 -13.30
CA PRO A 34 -8.61 0.59 -12.34
C PRO A 34 -9.00 0.88 -10.89
N ARG A 35 -8.37 0.15 -9.97
CA ARG A 35 -8.69 0.15 -8.53
C ARG A 35 -8.65 1.53 -7.90
N ASP A 36 -7.67 2.36 -8.25
CA ASP A 36 -7.60 3.75 -7.78
C ASP A 36 -8.86 4.54 -8.15
N PHE A 37 -9.36 4.37 -9.37
CA PHE A 37 -10.52 5.08 -9.88
C PHE A 37 -11.82 4.55 -9.28
N VAL A 38 -12.03 3.22 -9.27
CA VAL A 38 -13.22 2.60 -8.66
C VAL A 38 -13.33 2.98 -7.18
N SER A 39 -12.22 2.95 -6.44
CA SER A 39 -12.22 3.30 -5.01
C SER A 39 -12.61 4.75 -4.77
N ARG A 40 -12.13 5.69 -5.60
CA ARG A 40 -12.55 7.10 -5.54
C ARG A 40 -14.03 7.27 -5.85
N CYS A 41 -14.55 6.56 -6.86
CA CYS A 41 -15.96 6.63 -7.21
C CYS A 41 -16.85 6.13 -6.07
N MET A 42 -16.50 5.00 -5.44
CA MET A 42 -17.23 4.48 -4.28
C MET A 42 -17.21 5.47 -3.10
N ASP A 43 -16.05 6.04 -2.77
CA ASP A 43 -15.91 7.04 -1.69
C ASP A 43 -16.70 8.32 -2.00
N GLN A 44 -16.74 8.75 -3.27
CA GLN A 44 -17.53 9.89 -3.73
C GLN A 44 -19.04 9.64 -3.56
N GLU A 45 -19.53 8.47 -3.97
CA GLU A 45 -20.95 8.10 -3.80
C GLU A 45 -21.37 8.14 -2.33
N ILE A 46 -20.54 7.59 -1.43
CA ILE A 46 -20.78 7.60 0.02
C ILE A 46 -20.84 9.05 0.54
N LYS A 47 -19.86 9.89 0.19
CA LYS A 47 -19.76 11.28 0.67
C LYS A 47 -20.84 12.20 0.14
N GLU A 48 -21.35 11.93 -1.05
CA GLU A 48 -22.49 12.65 -1.61
C GLU A 48 -23.84 12.10 -1.12
N GLY A 49 -23.85 11.25 -0.09
CA GLY A 49 -25.06 10.77 0.59
C GLY A 49 -25.76 9.60 -0.11
N ARG A 50 -25.16 9.04 -1.16
CA ARG A 50 -25.68 7.88 -1.92
C ARG A 50 -25.13 6.54 -1.43
N GLY A 51 -24.47 6.52 -0.26
CA GLY A 51 -24.11 5.26 0.40
C GLY A 51 -25.33 4.42 0.79
N CYS A 52 -25.15 3.12 0.95
CA CYS A 52 -26.15 2.14 1.37
C CYS A 52 -26.17 1.96 2.90
N GLY A 53 -27.20 1.26 3.40
CA GLY A 53 -27.33 0.95 4.82
C GLY A 53 -27.91 2.09 5.67
N PRO A 54 -28.12 1.83 6.98
CA PRO A 54 -28.70 2.81 7.91
C PRO A 54 -27.82 4.05 8.07
N ASP A 55 -26.49 3.88 8.01
CA ASP A 55 -25.49 4.93 8.23
C ASP A 55 -24.94 5.54 6.94
N LYS A 56 -25.42 5.08 5.77
CA LYS A 56 -24.99 5.59 4.45
C LYS A 56 -23.48 5.49 4.20
N ASP A 57 -22.82 4.47 4.74
CA ASP A 57 -21.36 4.39 4.88
C ASP A 57 -20.67 3.30 4.02
N TYR A 58 -21.42 2.56 3.21
CA TYR A 58 -20.90 1.57 2.27
C TYR A 58 -21.60 1.61 0.91
N ILE A 59 -21.13 0.81 -0.04
CA ILE A 59 -21.77 0.53 -1.33
C ILE A 59 -22.09 -0.96 -1.41
N VAL A 60 -23.00 -1.42 -2.26
CA VAL A 60 -23.24 -2.86 -2.43
C VAL A 60 -22.61 -3.41 -3.71
N LEU A 61 -22.10 -4.64 -3.62
CA LEU A 61 -21.68 -5.44 -4.77
C LEU A 61 -22.77 -6.47 -5.07
N ASP A 62 -23.48 -6.26 -6.17
CA ASP A 62 -24.58 -7.11 -6.62
C ASP A 62 -24.08 -8.15 -7.62
N MET A 63 -24.21 -9.42 -7.24
CA MET A 63 -23.90 -10.57 -8.08
C MET A 63 -25.09 -11.54 -8.20
N THR A 64 -26.27 -11.13 -7.73
CA THR A 64 -27.49 -11.98 -7.70
C THR A 64 -27.88 -12.49 -9.08
N HIS A 65 -27.68 -11.65 -10.10
CA HIS A 65 -27.96 -11.95 -11.50
C HIS A 65 -27.03 -12.99 -12.14
N LEU A 66 -25.90 -13.35 -11.51
CA LEU A 66 -24.98 -14.38 -12.03
C LEU A 66 -25.54 -15.80 -11.89
N GLY A 67 -26.50 -15.99 -10.99
CA GLY A 67 -27.10 -17.28 -10.67
C GLY A 67 -26.27 -18.10 -9.69
N LYS A 68 -26.97 -18.88 -8.85
CA LYS A 68 -26.37 -19.68 -7.77
C LYS A 68 -25.30 -20.66 -8.27
N GLU A 69 -25.53 -21.32 -9.40
CA GLU A 69 -24.57 -22.29 -9.95
C GLU A 69 -23.23 -21.61 -10.32
N THR A 70 -23.29 -20.47 -11.00
CA THR A 70 -22.09 -19.68 -11.36
C THR A 70 -21.34 -19.23 -10.11
N ILE A 71 -22.05 -18.70 -9.12
CA ILE A 71 -21.46 -18.22 -7.86
C ILE A 71 -20.74 -19.35 -7.14
N LEU A 72 -21.38 -20.51 -6.95
CA LEU A 72 -20.78 -21.64 -6.24
C LEU A 72 -19.60 -22.26 -7.01
N LYS A 73 -19.61 -22.18 -8.34
CA LYS A 73 -18.53 -22.70 -9.19
C LYS A 73 -17.33 -21.77 -9.28
N ARG A 74 -17.55 -20.46 -9.44
CA ARG A 74 -16.50 -19.47 -9.74
C ARG A 74 -16.07 -18.65 -8.53
N LEU A 75 -16.98 -18.43 -7.57
CA LEU A 75 -16.79 -17.57 -6.42
C LEU A 75 -17.10 -18.27 -5.07
N PRO A 76 -16.72 -19.56 -4.86
CA PRO A 76 -17.12 -20.30 -3.65
C PRO A 76 -16.63 -19.64 -2.35
N SER A 77 -15.39 -19.14 -2.34
CA SER A 77 -14.85 -18.45 -1.15
C SER A 77 -15.55 -17.13 -0.87
N VAL A 78 -16.08 -16.44 -1.90
CA VAL A 78 -16.86 -15.21 -1.72
C VAL A 78 -18.21 -15.53 -1.10
N TYR A 79 -18.84 -16.64 -1.52
CA TYR A 79 -20.06 -17.15 -0.92
C TYR A 79 -19.89 -17.45 0.57
N GLU A 80 -18.82 -18.15 0.93
CA GLU A 80 -18.48 -18.42 2.33
C GLU A 80 -18.21 -17.14 3.13
N ILE A 81 -17.50 -16.17 2.54
CA ILE A 81 -17.24 -14.88 3.20
C ILE A 81 -18.55 -14.13 3.46
N GLY A 82 -19.46 -14.09 2.49
CA GLY A 82 -20.77 -13.45 2.63
C GLY A 82 -21.56 -14.05 3.80
N HIS A 83 -21.63 -15.38 3.89
CA HIS A 83 -22.32 -16.06 4.97
C HIS A 83 -21.65 -15.83 6.33
N ASN A 84 -20.34 -16.03 6.41
CA ASN A 84 -19.64 -16.10 7.70
C ASN A 84 -19.35 -14.73 8.32
N PHE A 85 -19.16 -13.68 7.50
CA PHE A 85 -18.71 -12.37 7.98
C PHE A 85 -19.72 -11.25 7.78
N ALA A 86 -20.60 -11.35 6.78
CA ALA A 86 -21.61 -10.34 6.50
C ALA A 86 -23.04 -10.81 6.83
N ASN A 87 -23.25 -12.10 7.09
CA ASN A 87 -24.58 -12.72 7.20
C ASN A 87 -25.45 -12.46 5.96
N VAL A 88 -24.83 -12.53 4.77
CA VAL A 88 -25.44 -12.25 3.47
C VAL A 88 -25.37 -13.49 2.57
N ASP A 89 -26.50 -13.89 2.01
CA ASP A 89 -26.54 -14.87 0.92
C ASP A 89 -26.39 -14.16 -0.42
N ILE A 90 -25.16 -14.10 -0.93
CA ILE A 90 -24.81 -13.41 -2.18
C ILE A 90 -25.51 -13.96 -3.43
N THR A 91 -26.19 -15.11 -3.32
CA THR A 91 -27.02 -15.66 -4.40
C THR A 91 -28.42 -15.06 -4.44
N LYS A 92 -28.81 -14.31 -3.40
CA LYS A 92 -30.15 -13.75 -3.22
C LYS A 92 -30.13 -12.23 -3.00
N GLU A 93 -29.07 -11.69 -2.41
CA GLU A 93 -28.98 -10.28 -2.07
C GLU A 93 -27.56 -9.71 -2.29
N PRO A 94 -27.42 -8.41 -2.56
CA PRO A 94 -26.11 -7.75 -2.70
C PRO A 94 -25.32 -7.73 -1.38
N ILE A 95 -23.99 -7.77 -1.47
CA ILE A 95 -23.09 -7.75 -0.29
C ILE A 95 -22.52 -6.34 -0.03
N PRO A 96 -22.49 -5.85 1.23
CA PRO A 96 -21.88 -4.56 1.56
C PRO A 96 -20.36 -4.57 1.31
N VAL A 97 -19.85 -3.50 0.70
CA VAL A 97 -18.44 -3.28 0.36
C VAL A 97 -18.05 -1.81 0.54
N VAL A 98 -16.80 -1.59 0.94
CA VAL A 98 -16.19 -0.26 1.07
C VAL A 98 -14.72 -0.35 0.64
N PRO A 99 -14.11 0.70 0.08
CA PRO A 99 -12.67 0.68 -0.20
C PRO A 99 -11.86 0.43 1.09
N THR A 100 -10.97 -0.55 1.06
CA THR A 100 -10.10 -0.90 2.19
C THR A 100 -8.64 -0.91 1.75
N ILE A 101 -7.74 -0.46 2.64
CA ILE A 101 -6.28 -0.58 2.41
C ILE A 101 -5.95 -2.04 2.10
N HIS A 102 -5.14 -2.26 1.05
CA HIS A 102 -4.98 -3.61 0.50
C HIS A 102 -3.55 -3.97 0.13
N TYR A 103 -2.78 -3.05 -0.46
CA TYR A 103 -1.44 -3.33 -0.98
C TYR A 103 -0.56 -2.09 -0.94
N GLN A 104 0.73 -2.26 -0.63
CA GLN A 104 1.72 -1.19 -0.70
C GLN A 104 2.49 -1.23 -2.03
N MET A 105 2.31 -0.20 -2.88
CA MET A 105 3.11 -0.06 -4.12
C MET A 105 4.54 0.44 -3.87
N GLY A 106 4.74 1.14 -2.75
CA GLY A 106 6.07 1.52 -2.27
C GLY A 106 6.79 0.34 -1.63
N GLY A 107 8.05 0.54 -1.26
CA GLY A 107 8.87 -0.50 -0.64
C GLY A 107 10.35 -0.20 -0.79
N VAL A 108 11.18 -1.18 -0.46
CA VAL A 108 12.63 -1.11 -0.61
C VAL A 108 12.98 -1.05 -2.11
N PRO A 109 13.64 0.02 -2.60
CA PRO A 109 13.94 0.18 -4.01
C PRO A 109 14.89 -0.91 -4.52
N THR A 110 14.54 -1.55 -5.64
CA THR A 110 15.35 -2.64 -6.22
C THR A 110 15.55 -2.50 -7.71
N ASN A 111 16.53 -3.21 -8.27
CA ASN A 111 16.64 -3.44 -9.70
C ASN A 111 15.90 -4.73 -10.11
N VAL A 112 15.92 -5.08 -11.41
CA VAL A 112 15.22 -6.27 -11.94
C VAL A 112 15.78 -7.60 -11.42
N HIS A 113 16.95 -7.59 -10.79
CA HIS A 113 17.56 -8.76 -10.14
C HIS A 113 17.25 -8.82 -8.63
N GLY A 114 16.36 -7.96 -8.14
CA GLY A 114 15.98 -7.88 -6.73
C GLY A 114 17.06 -7.26 -5.84
N GLN A 115 18.19 -6.80 -6.39
CA GLN A 115 19.22 -6.13 -5.59
C GLN A 115 18.69 -4.77 -5.12
N VAL A 116 18.91 -4.43 -3.86
CA VAL A 116 18.56 -3.11 -3.33
C VAL A 116 19.42 -2.04 -3.98
N VAL A 117 18.80 -0.92 -4.36
CA VAL A 117 19.48 0.20 -5.03
C VAL A 117 19.16 1.54 -4.37
N VAL A 118 20.17 2.38 -4.20
CA VAL A 118 20.03 3.73 -3.63
C VAL A 118 20.83 4.74 -4.45
N PRO A 119 20.44 6.03 -4.49
CA PRO A 119 21.28 7.06 -5.08
C PRO A 119 22.65 7.14 -4.39
N LYS A 120 23.73 7.15 -5.17
CA LYS A 120 25.09 7.33 -4.67
C LYS A 120 25.99 7.91 -5.76
N ASP A 121 26.78 8.92 -5.44
CA ASP A 121 27.80 9.52 -6.33
C ASP A 121 27.26 9.91 -7.72
N GLY A 122 26.01 10.39 -7.77
CA GLY A 122 25.32 10.77 -9.01
C GLY A 122 24.65 9.62 -9.79
N GLU A 123 24.87 8.36 -9.40
CA GLU A 123 24.15 7.21 -9.94
C GLU A 123 22.84 6.99 -9.16
N PRO A 124 21.65 7.15 -9.78
CA PRO A 124 20.38 7.05 -9.06
C PRO A 124 20.02 5.65 -8.55
N ASN A 125 20.66 4.60 -9.10
CA ASN A 125 20.37 3.20 -8.76
C ASN A 125 21.64 2.40 -8.43
N ALA A 126 22.51 2.95 -7.59
CA ALA A 126 23.72 2.26 -7.15
C ALA A 126 23.36 1.06 -6.26
N VAL A 127 23.96 -0.09 -6.55
CA VAL A 127 23.66 -1.36 -5.85
C VAL A 127 24.19 -1.34 -4.42
N VAL A 128 23.33 -1.70 -3.47
CA VAL A 128 23.69 -2.04 -2.09
C VAL A 128 24.15 -3.49 -2.06
N GLY A 129 25.46 -3.70 -2.00
CA GLY A 129 26.07 -5.03 -2.11
C GLY A 129 25.59 -6.00 -1.02
N GLY A 130 25.05 -7.14 -1.44
CA GLY A 130 24.63 -8.23 -0.55
C GLY A 130 23.20 -8.12 -0.01
N LEU A 131 22.45 -7.07 -0.37
CA LEU A 131 21.08 -6.89 0.07
C LEU A 131 20.09 -7.00 -1.09
N TYR A 132 19.04 -7.81 -0.89
CA TYR A 132 17.99 -8.06 -1.87
C TYR A 132 16.61 -7.85 -1.23
N ALA A 133 15.62 -7.46 -2.04
CA ALA A 133 14.21 -7.42 -1.66
C ALA A 133 13.34 -7.87 -2.85
N VAL A 134 12.28 -8.62 -2.58
CA VAL A 134 11.37 -9.15 -3.61
C VAL A 134 9.93 -9.14 -3.09
N GLY A 135 8.97 -9.03 -4.00
CA GLY A 135 7.55 -8.98 -3.67
C GLY A 135 7.12 -7.66 -3.07
N GLU A 136 6.05 -7.69 -2.26
CA GLU A 136 5.38 -6.47 -1.77
C GLU A 136 6.27 -5.58 -0.89
N CYS A 137 7.32 -6.12 -0.25
CA CYS A 137 8.26 -5.28 0.49
C CYS A 137 9.21 -4.48 -0.41
N SER A 138 9.22 -4.76 -1.72
CA SER A 138 10.13 -4.18 -2.70
C SER A 138 9.45 -3.17 -3.62
N CYS A 139 10.24 -2.27 -4.19
CA CYS A 139 9.82 -1.30 -5.18
C CYS A 139 10.79 -1.34 -6.37
N VAL A 140 10.59 -2.31 -7.27
CA VAL A 140 11.39 -2.49 -8.49
C VAL A 140 11.45 -1.22 -9.38
N SER A 141 10.38 -0.48 -9.69
CA SER A 141 8.95 -0.66 -9.43
C SER A 141 8.21 -1.07 -10.71
N VAL A 142 7.44 -2.16 -10.65
CA VAL A 142 6.54 -2.59 -11.75
C VAL A 142 5.09 -2.14 -11.54
N HIS A 143 4.77 -1.53 -10.39
CA HIS A 143 3.41 -1.15 -10.01
C HIS A 143 3.18 0.37 -10.03
N GLY A 144 4.25 1.17 -9.99
CA GLY A 144 4.17 2.63 -10.01
C GLY A 144 3.19 3.17 -8.97
N ALA A 145 2.27 4.04 -9.40
CA ALA A 145 1.28 4.66 -8.52
C ALA A 145 -0.06 3.89 -8.41
N ASN A 146 -0.25 2.80 -9.15
CA ASN A 146 -1.45 1.97 -9.07
C ASN A 146 -1.17 0.57 -9.64
N ARG A 147 -1.20 -0.44 -8.77
CA ARG A 147 -1.06 -1.84 -9.16
C ARG A 147 -2.32 -2.35 -9.88
N LEU A 148 -2.13 -3.11 -10.97
CA LEU A 148 -3.22 -3.87 -11.60
C LEU A 148 -3.55 -5.16 -10.80
N GLY A 149 -4.80 -5.60 -10.88
CA GLY A 149 -5.20 -6.90 -10.32
C GLY A 149 -4.31 -8.03 -10.84
N THR A 150 -4.15 -9.08 -10.03
CA THR A 150 -3.33 -10.29 -10.29
C THR A 150 -1.82 -10.10 -10.46
N ASN A 151 -1.32 -8.89 -10.73
CA ASN A 151 0.11 -8.64 -10.95
C ASN A 151 1.02 -8.87 -9.73
N SER A 152 0.49 -8.86 -8.50
CA SER A 152 1.32 -9.08 -7.31
C SER A 152 1.87 -10.51 -7.23
N LEU A 153 1.06 -11.53 -7.54
CA LEU A 153 1.53 -12.91 -7.52
C LEU A 153 2.53 -13.18 -8.64
N LEU A 154 2.34 -12.52 -9.79
CA LEU A 154 3.31 -12.53 -10.89
C LEU A 154 4.65 -11.92 -10.43
N ASP A 155 4.62 -10.77 -9.76
CA ASP A 155 5.79 -10.11 -9.17
C ASP A 155 6.54 -11.06 -8.22
N LEU A 156 5.84 -11.71 -7.27
CA LEU A 156 6.47 -12.67 -6.34
C LEU A 156 7.27 -13.74 -7.08
N LEU A 157 6.67 -14.38 -8.09
CA LEU A 157 7.29 -15.47 -8.83
C LEU A 157 8.44 -15.00 -9.72
N VAL A 158 8.23 -13.92 -10.47
CA VAL A 158 9.21 -13.40 -11.44
C VAL A 158 10.43 -12.84 -10.74
N PHE A 159 10.25 -11.93 -9.78
CA PHE A 159 11.38 -11.29 -9.12
C PHE A 159 12.03 -12.18 -8.05
N GLY A 160 11.26 -13.06 -7.41
CA GLY A 160 11.81 -14.13 -6.57
C GLY A 160 12.76 -15.04 -7.36
N LYS A 161 12.33 -15.50 -8.55
CA LYS A 161 13.19 -16.28 -9.45
C LYS A 161 14.39 -15.47 -9.95
N SER A 162 14.18 -14.24 -10.42
CA SER A 162 15.25 -13.38 -10.94
C SER A 162 16.36 -13.15 -9.91
N ALA A 163 15.98 -12.88 -8.65
CA ALA A 163 16.94 -12.74 -7.55
C ALA A 163 17.70 -14.04 -7.28
N GLY A 164 17.00 -15.18 -7.27
CA GLY A 164 17.63 -16.50 -7.11
C GLY A 164 18.66 -16.81 -8.21
N ASP A 165 18.27 -16.61 -9.47
CA ASP A 165 19.15 -16.82 -10.63
C ASP A 165 20.38 -15.90 -10.58
N HIS A 166 20.19 -14.62 -10.21
CA HIS A 166 21.29 -13.66 -10.06
C HIS A 166 22.26 -14.05 -8.94
N VAL A 167 21.75 -14.50 -7.78
CA VAL A 167 22.59 -14.96 -6.65
C VAL A 167 23.41 -16.19 -7.04
N VAL A 168 22.83 -17.14 -7.77
CA VAL A 168 23.55 -18.33 -8.28
C VAL A 168 24.65 -17.90 -9.28
N ALA A 169 24.32 -17.05 -10.24
CA ALA A 169 25.27 -16.57 -11.24
C ALA A 169 26.40 -15.70 -10.65
N SER A 170 26.17 -15.09 -9.49
CA SER A 170 27.17 -14.28 -8.78
C SER A 170 28.32 -15.10 -8.17
N ASP A 171 28.20 -16.43 -8.15
CA ASP A 171 29.18 -17.37 -7.60
C ASP A 171 29.66 -17.00 -6.18
N LEU A 172 28.71 -16.63 -5.32
CA LEU A 172 29.02 -16.15 -3.97
C LEU A 172 29.66 -17.22 -3.08
N ARG A 173 29.45 -18.51 -3.38
CA ARG A 173 29.98 -19.64 -2.59
C ARG A 173 31.51 -19.71 -2.64
N ASN A 174 32.12 -19.25 -3.72
CA ASN A 174 33.56 -19.26 -3.91
C ASN A 174 34.25 -17.97 -3.44
N ARG A 175 33.48 -17.03 -2.87
CA ARG A 175 34.00 -15.75 -2.38
C ARG A 175 34.12 -15.79 -0.85
N PRO A 176 35.21 -15.26 -0.28
CA PRO A 176 35.33 -15.17 1.17
C PRO A 176 34.27 -14.23 1.75
N HIS A 177 33.72 -14.59 2.92
CA HIS A 177 32.87 -13.69 3.67
C HIS A 177 33.69 -12.51 4.21
N LYS A 178 33.11 -11.31 4.16
CA LYS A 178 33.70 -10.14 4.84
C LYS A 178 33.59 -10.35 6.35
N PRO A 179 34.62 -10.04 7.15
CA PRO A 179 34.49 -9.99 8.59
C PRO A 179 33.35 -9.05 9.00
N LEU A 180 32.57 -9.48 9.99
CA LEU A 180 31.57 -8.60 10.59
C LEU A 180 32.27 -7.54 11.44
N PRO A 181 31.72 -6.32 11.52
CA PRO A 181 32.10 -5.36 12.56
C PRO A 181 31.96 -5.97 13.96
N ALA A 182 32.78 -5.52 14.92
CA ALA A 182 32.77 -6.04 16.29
C ALA A 182 31.42 -5.82 17.01
N ASP A 183 30.70 -4.78 16.61
CA ASP A 183 29.43 -4.30 17.16
C ASP A 183 28.22 -4.69 16.29
N ALA A 184 28.36 -5.63 15.36
CA ALA A 184 27.33 -5.96 14.36
C ALA A 184 25.96 -6.35 14.96
N GLY A 185 25.91 -6.83 16.20
CA GLY A 185 24.69 -7.19 16.91
C GLY A 185 24.13 -6.11 17.84
N ASP A 186 24.92 -5.07 18.15
CA ASP A 186 24.66 -4.19 19.29
C ASP A 186 23.38 -3.39 19.11
N TYR A 187 23.10 -2.89 17.90
CA TYR A 187 21.87 -2.18 17.59
C TYR A 187 20.62 -3.04 17.84
N THR A 188 20.61 -4.29 17.36
CA THR A 188 19.48 -5.21 17.53
C THR A 188 19.29 -5.58 18.99
N MET A 189 20.39 -5.83 19.70
CA MET A 189 20.36 -6.16 21.13
C MET A 189 19.90 -4.97 21.98
N ALA A 190 20.29 -3.74 21.64
CA ALA A 190 19.87 -2.53 22.33
C ALA A 190 18.35 -2.31 22.23
N ARG A 191 17.71 -2.63 21.09
CA ARG A 191 16.25 -2.59 20.94
C ARG A 191 15.54 -3.54 21.90
N LEU A 192 16.03 -4.77 22.02
CA LEU A 192 15.49 -5.76 22.96
C LEU A 192 15.71 -5.33 24.42
N ALA A 193 16.94 -4.91 24.74
CA ALA A 193 17.32 -4.46 26.07
C ALA A 193 16.47 -3.27 26.53
N LYS A 194 16.15 -2.33 25.63
CA LYS A 194 15.23 -1.21 25.91
C LYS A 194 13.86 -1.71 26.37
N LEU A 195 13.25 -2.63 25.64
CA LEU A 195 11.95 -3.19 26.01
C LEU A 195 12.03 -3.93 27.35
N ASP A 196 13.06 -4.75 27.55
CA ASP A 196 13.26 -5.50 28.78
C ASP A 196 13.46 -4.58 29.99
N ALA A 197 14.15 -3.45 29.83
CA ALA A 197 14.42 -2.47 30.89
C ALA A 197 13.22 -1.58 31.26
N THR A 198 12.17 -1.51 30.44
CA THR A 198 11.01 -0.66 30.75
C THR A 198 10.29 -1.12 32.02
N THR A 199 10.00 -0.18 32.92
CA THR A 199 9.25 -0.41 34.18
C THR A 199 7.88 0.29 34.21
N GLY A 200 7.58 1.09 33.19
CA GLY A 200 6.34 1.83 33.02
C GLY A 200 6.34 2.54 31.66
N GLY A 201 5.16 2.95 31.19
CA GLY A 201 4.97 3.49 29.85
C GLY A 201 3.65 3.04 29.23
N GLU A 202 3.53 3.17 27.92
CA GLU A 202 2.29 2.87 27.19
C GLU A 202 2.20 1.41 26.73
N TYR A 203 0.98 0.88 26.64
CA TYR A 203 0.76 -0.44 26.06
C TYR A 203 0.85 -0.40 24.52
N ALA A 204 1.63 -1.31 23.94
CA ALA A 204 1.93 -1.32 22.50
C ALA A 204 0.68 -1.26 21.60
N GLN A 205 -0.34 -2.08 21.86
CA GLN A 205 -1.55 -2.08 21.02
C GLN A 205 -2.41 -0.83 21.17
N ALA A 206 -2.33 -0.11 22.30
CA ALA A 206 -3.01 1.18 22.43
C ALA A 206 -2.38 2.21 21.48
N VAL A 207 -1.04 2.29 21.46
CA VAL A 207 -0.30 3.14 20.53
C VAL A 207 -0.55 2.71 19.07
N ALA A 208 -0.56 1.40 18.79
CA ALA A 208 -0.86 0.85 17.47
C ALA A 208 -2.29 1.20 17.00
N ASN A 209 -3.28 1.19 17.90
CA ASN A 209 -4.64 1.58 17.59
C ASN A 209 -4.74 3.06 17.24
N ASP A 210 -4.02 3.93 17.95
CA ASP A 210 -3.98 5.36 17.64
C ASP A 210 -3.28 5.62 16.31
N LEU A 211 -2.20 4.86 16.02
CA LEU A 211 -1.54 4.86 14.72
C LEU A 211 -2.51 4.50 13.59
N ARG A 212 -3.24 3.38 13.73
CA ARG A 212 -4.25 2.93 12.75
C ARG A 212 -5.34 3.98 12.52
N LYS A 213 -5.88 4.57 13.60
CA LYS A 213 -6.90 5.63 13.51
C LYS A 213 -6.37 6.86 12.79
N SER A 214 -5.16 7.29 13.12
CA SER A 214 -4.52 8.45 12.50
C SER A 214 -4.30 8.22 10.99
N MET A 215 -3.71 7.09 10.62
CA MET A 215 -3.52 6.72 9.20
C MET A 215 -4.85 6.62 8.45
N GLN A 216 -5.89 6.01 9.04
CA GLN A 216 -7.20 5.88 8.41
C GLN A 216 -7.85 7.25 8.15
N LYS A 217 -7.75 8.16 9.12
CA LYS A 217 -8.31 9.52 9.03
C LYS A 217 -7.56 10.41 8.03
N HIS A 218 -6.22 10.37 8.06
CA HIS A 218 -5.38 11.34 7.34
C HIS A 218 -4.84 10.81 6.01
N ALA A 219 -4.81 9.49 5.80
CA ALA A 219 -4.30 8.84 4.59
C ALA A 219 -5.34 7.97 3.87
N GLY A 220 -6.64 8.22 4.10
CA GLY A 220 -7.75 7.59 3.39
C GLY A 220 -7.76 7.87 1.88
N VAL A 221 -8.82 7.43 1.18
CA VAL A 221 -8.95 7.61 -0.28
C VAL A 221 -8.98 9.10 -0.65
N PHE A 222 -9.82 9.87 0.04
CA PHE A 222 -9.87 11.32 -0.07
C PHE A 222 -8.83 11.98 0.83
N ARG A 223 -8.14 12.97 0.28
CA ARG A 223 -7.11 13.74 0.98
C ARG A 223 -7.21 15.20 0.56
N THR A 224 -6.94 16.09 1.49
CA THR A 224 -6.51 17.47 1.21
C THR A 224 -5.09 17.63 1.73
N GLN A 225 -4.38 18.66 1.27
CA GLN A 225 -3.05 18.95 1.75
C GLN A 225 -3.07 19.26 3.26
N ALA A 226 -4.06 20.02 3.72
CA ALA A 226 -4.25 20.31 5.13
C ALA A 226 -4.42 19.03 5.97
N MET A 227 -5.20 18.05 5.49
CA MET A 227 -5.35 16.76 6.17
C MET A 227 -4.05 15.97 6.23
N LEU A 228 -3.24 16.01 5.18
CA LEU A 228 -1.94 15.35 5.12
C LEU A 228 -0.93 16.00 6.08
N ASP A 229 -0.89 17.33 6.13
CA ASP A 229 -0.01 18.07 7.02
C ASP A 229 -0.38 17.83 8.50
N GLU A 230 -1.67 17.85 8.85
CA GLU A 230 -2.13 17.47 10.19
C GLU A 230 -1.71 16.03 10.51
N GLY A 231 -1.89 15.11 9.56
CA GLY A 231 -1.52 13.71 9.74
C GLY A 231 -0.02 13.51 9.96
N VAL A 232 0.85 14.27 9.28
CA VAL A 232 2.30 14.21 9.51
C VAL A 232 2.64 14.56 10.95
N GLU A 233 2.06 15.64 11.48
CA GLU A 233 2.30 16.06 12.88
C GLU A 233 1.75 15.03 13.87
N GLN A 234 0.57 14.45 13.62
CA GLN A 234 0.01 13.37 14.44
C GLN A 234 0.90 12.13 14.45
N ILE A 235 1.40 11.69 13.29
CA ILE A 235 2.28 10.52 13.21
C ILE A 235 3.63 10.80 13.89
N LYS A 236 4.20 12.00 13.77
CA LYS A 236 5.41 12.39 14.53
C LYS A 236 5.18 12.34 16.04
N ALA A 237 4.03 12.82 16.52
CA ALA A 237 3.68 12.73 17.94
C ALA A 237 3.56 11.27 18.41
N ILE A 238 2.93 10.41 17.61
CA ILE A 238 2.85 8.97 17.88
C ILE A 238 4.23 8.32 17.85
N ALA A 239 5.14 8.73 16.97
CA ALA A 239 6.52 8.26 16.97
C ALA A 239 7.28 8.59 18.26
N GLY A 240 6.96 9.73 18.90
CA GLY A 240 7.42 10.03 20.26
C GLY A 240 6.90 9.02 21.29
N ARG A 241 5.60 8.67 21.21
CA ARG A 241 4.94 7.71 22.11
C ARG A 241 5.46 6.29 21.96
N VAL A 242 5.75 5.83 20.74
CA VAL A 242 6.35 4.51 20.48
C VAL A 242 7.65 4.32 21.28
N LYS A 243 8.44 5.38 21.45
CA LYS A 243 9.68 5.31 22.25
C LYS A 243 9.44 5.02 23.73
N ASN A 244 8.23 5.23 24.24
CA ASN A 244 7.82 5.05 25.63
C ASN A 244 6.91 3.82 25.83
N ILE A 245 6.90 2.88 24.89
CA ILE A 245 6.19 1.61 25.06
C ILE A 245 6.79 0.81 26.22
N HIS A 246 5.91 0.28 27.07
CA HIS A 246 6.25 -0.62 28.16
C HIS A 246 5.88 -2.07 27.82
N LEU A 247 6.85 -2.96 27.98
CA LEU A 247 6.64 -4.40 27.87
C LEU A 247 6.39 -4.98 29.27
N ALA A 248 5.14 -5.32 29.60
CA ALA A 248 4.80 -5.90 30.90
C ALA A 248 5.25 -7.37 31.03
N ASP A 249 4.98 -8.20 30.02
CA ASP A 249 5.44 -9.59 29.99
C ASP A 249 6.93 -9.64 29.62
N LYS A 250 7.79 -10.01 30.58
CA LYS A 250 9.24 -10.17 30.38
C LYS A 250 9.66 -11.61 30.07
N SER A 251 8.71 -12.54 29.94
CA SER A 251 9.00 -13.93 29.58
C SER A 251 9.80 -14.01 28.28
N LYS A 252 10.61 -15.06 28.12
CA LYS A 252 11.51 -15.21 26.95
C LYS A 252 10.92 -16.07 25.83
N VAL A 253 10.08 -17.04 26.19
CA VAL A 253 9.58 -18.07 25.26
C VAL A 253 8.18 -17.70 24.82
N PHE A 254 7.94 -17.64 23.51
CA PHE A 254 6.63 -17.38 22.92
C PHE A 254 5.96 -16.08 23.42
N ASN A 255 6.76 -15.07 23.73
CA ASN A 255 6.26 -13.79 24.21
C ASN A 255 5.76 -12.94 23.03
N THR A 256 4.46 -13.04 22.73
CA THR A 256 3.83 -12.26 21.66
C THR A 256 3.76 -10.78 21.97
N ALA A 257 3.66 -10.38 23.24
CA ALA A 257 3.66 -8.97 23.62
C ALA A 257 4.98 -8.26 23.24
N ARG A 258 6.12 -8.96 23.35
CA ARG A 258 7.41 -8.45 22.87
C ARG A 258 7.43 -8.32 21.35
N VAL A 259 6.94 -9.33 20.63
CA VAL A 259 6.87 -9.30 19.16
C VAL A 259 6.02 -8.14 18.68
N GLU A 260 4.81 -7.99 19.23
CA GLU A 260 3.90 -6.89 18.92
C GLU A 260 4.52 -5.52 19.20
N ALA A 261 5.24 -5.34 20.32
CA ALA A 261 5.94 -4.09 20.62
C ALA A 261 7.01 -3.77 19.55
N LEU A 262 7.78 -4.77 19.12
CA LEU A 262 8.76 -4.61 18.04
C LEU A 262 8.10 -4.36 16.67
N GLU A 263 6.91 -4.91 16.43
CA GLU A 263 6.13 -4.63 15.22
C GLU A 263 5.60 -3.20 15.20
N VAL A 264 5.22 -2.62 16.35
CA VAL A 264 4.85 -1.21 16.44
C VAL A 264 6.02 -0.29 16.08
N ASP A 265 7.24 -0.61 16.52
CA ASP A 265 8.45 0.10 16.07
C ASP A 265 8.62 0.04 14.54
N ASN A 266 8.26 -1.05 13.88
CA ASN A 266 8.36 -1.16 12.42
C ASN A 266 7.21 -0.40 11.73
N LEU A 267 5.99 -0.50 12.26
CA LEU A 267 4.80 0.14 11.71
C LEU A 267 4.93 1.67 11.70
N ILE A 268 5.55 2.26 12.74
CA ILE A 268 5.70 3.71 12.81
C ILE A 268 6.66 4.25 11.75
N GLU A 269 7.72 3.53 11.41
CA GLU A 269 8.65 3.90 10.34
C GLU A 269 7.92 3.90 8.98
N VAL A 270 7.10 2.87 8.71
CA VAL A 270 6.29 2.80 7.47
C VAL A 270 5.25 3.92 7.42
N ALA A 271 4.63 4.24 8.56
CA ALA A 271 3.66 5.33 8.65
C ALA A 271 4.30 6.70 8.42
N LEU A 272 5.46 6.97 9.01
CA LEU A 272 6.24 8.19 8.78
C LEU A 272 6.64 8.30 7.32
N ALA A 273 7.21 7.24 6.75
CA ALA A 273 7.59 7.19 5.34
C ALA A 273 6.39 7.51 4.43
N THR A 274 5.23 6.94 4.73
CA THR A 274 3.99 7.14 3.97
C THR A 274 3.48 8.57 4.08
N MET A 275 3.29 9.07 5.31
CA MET A 275 2.68 10.39 5.54
C MET A 275 3.57 11.53 5.07
N VAL A 276 4.87 11.48 5.39
CA VAL A 276 5.82 12.51 4.96
C VAL A 276 5.94 12.53 3.44
N SER A 277 6.01 11.36 2.80
CA SER A 277 6.04 11.27 1.33
C SER A 277 4.74 11.77 0.68
N ALA A 278 3.58 11.44 1.28
CA ALA A 278 2.29 11.86 0.76
C ALA A 278 2.10 13.38 0.88
N ALA A 279 2.41 13.98 2.04
CA ALA A 279 2.29 15.42 2.25
C ALA A 279 3.24 16.24 1.36
N ALA A 280 4.42 15.69 1.04
CA ALA A 280 5.39 16.37 0.19
C ALA A 280 5.06 16.32 -1.30
N ARG A 281 4.32 15.31 -1.77
CA ARG A 281 4.00 15.15 -3.20
C ARG A 281 2.85 16.06 -3.60
N LYS A 282 3.15 17.14 -4.32
CA LYS A 282 2.19 18.17 -4.75
C LYS A 282 1.58 17.89 -6.13
N GLU A 283 1.01 16.69 -6.31
CA GLU A 283 0.27 16.28 -7.51
C GLU A 283 -0.75 15.17 -7.18
N SER A 284 -1.61 14.83 -8.14
CA SER A 284 -2.45 13.63 -8.11
C SER A 284 -2.00 12.61 -9.17
N ARG A 285 -1.66 11.40 -8.73
CA ARG A 285 -1.21 10.28 -9.61
C ARG A 285 -1.64 8.93 -9.03
N GLY A 286 -2.44 8.17 -9.80
CA GLY A 286 -2.87 6.82 -9.41
C GLY A 286 -3.62 6.82 -8.08
N ALA A 287 -3.17 6.02 -7.11
CA ALA A 287 -3.76 5.92 -5.77
C ALA A 287 -3.40 7.09 -4.85
N HIS A 288 -2.50 7.99 -5.26
CA HIS A 288 -2.27 9.25 -4.58
C HIS A 288 -3.13 10.33 -5.23
N THR A 289 -4.26 10.66 -4.60
CA THR A 289 -5.14 11.73 -5.05
C THR A 289 -5.35 12.71 -3.91
N VAL A 290 -5.13 13.98 -4.20
CA VAL A 290 -5.32 15.08 -3.25
C VAL A 290 -6.20 16.11 -3.93
N ASN A 291 -7.32 16.45 -3.29
CA ASN A 291 -8.36 17.29 -3.87
C ASN A 291 -7.86 18.69 -4.27
N ASP A 292 -6.85 19.19 -3.55
CA ASP A 292 -6.28 20.52 -3.76
C ASP A 292 -5.49 20.62 -5.08
N TYR A 293 -5.05 19.49 -5.64
CA TYR A 293 -4.34 19.40 -6.92
C TYR A 293 -5.32 18.99 -8.02
N GLY A 294 -6.31 19.85 -8.26
CA GLY A 294 -7.46 19.57 -9.13
C GLY A 294 -7.13 19.34 -10.61
N ASP A 295 -8.14 18.96 -11.37
CA ASP A 295 -8.07 18.78 -12.82
C ASP A 295 -7.96 20.14 -13.53
N THR A 296 -6.87 20.34 -14.27
CA THR A 296 -6.61 21.57 -15.04
C THR A 296 -6.14 21.22 -16.46
N PRO A 297 -6.28 22.13 -17.44
CA PRO A 297 -5.75 21.89 -18.79
C PRO A 297 -4.25 21.58 -18.81
N GLN A 298 -3.49 22.17 -17.89
CA GLN A 298 -2.05 21.97 -17.74
C GLN A 298 -1.73 20.65 -17.03
N HIS A 299 -2.51 20.30 -16.01
CA HIS A 299 -2.36 19.07 -15.23
C HIS A 299 -3.66 18.26 -15.21
N PRO A 300 -3.98 17.54 -16.29
CA PRO A 300 -5.19 16.71 -16.34
C PRO A 300 -5.21 15.68 -15.20
N ASN A 301 -6.33 15.58 -14.49
CA ASN A 301 -6.50 14.78 -13.26
C ASN A 301 -5.53 15.16 -12.12
N GLY A 302 -4.99 16.39 -12.14
CA GLY A 302 -4.02 16.86 -11.15
C GLY A 302 -2.60 16.31 -11.32
N ARG A 303 -2.31 15.64 -12.45
CA ARG A 303 -1.03 14.98 -12.68
C ARG A 303 -0.01 15.95 -13.26
N ASN A 304 1.14 16.09 -12.62
CA ASN A 304 2.21 17.00 -13.05
C ASN A 304 3.45 16.18 -13.44
N ASP A 305 3.55 15.84 -14.73
CA ASP A 305 4.67 15.05 -15.25
C ASP A 305 5.98 15.85 -15.33
N GLU A 306 5.93 17.19 -15.41
CA GLU A 306 7.12 18.04 -15.50
C GLU A 306 7.91 18.02 -14.18
N GLU A 307 7.21 18.10 -13.04
CA GLU A 307 7.85 18.17 -11.74
C GLU A 307 7.91 16.81 -11.02
N TRP A 308 6.88 15.97 -11.19
CA TRP A 308 6.65 14.82 -10.29
C TRP A 308 6.76 13.44 -10.94
N LEU A 309 7.24 13.35 -12.19
CA LEU A 309 7.64 12.09 -12.83
C LEU A 309 8.96 11.54 -12.24
N LYS A 310 8.93 11.25 -10.94
CA LYS A 310 10.05 10.81 -10.11
C LYS A 310 9.55 9.94 -8.95
N HIS A 311 10.38 9.01 -8.50
CA HIS A 311 10.13 8.24 -7.28
C HIS A 311 10.49 9.07 -6.05
N THR A 312 9.69 8.96 -4.99
CA THR A 312 10.03 9.49 -3.67
C THR A 312 10.85 8.46 -2.90
N LEU A 313 11.96 8.89 -2.30
CA LEU A 313 12.79 8.09 -1.39
C LEU A 313 12.72 8.74 -0.02
N TRP A 314 12.33 7.96 1.00
CA TRP A 314 12.29 8.44 2.38
C TRP A 314 13.41 7.79 3.19
N TYR A 315 14.10 8.61 3.97
CA TYR A 315 15.14 8.21 4.89
C TYR A 315 14.68 8.50 6.31
N SER A 316 14.72 7.47 7.17
CA SER A 316 14.34 7.59 8.58
C SER A 316 15.13 8.68 9.30
N GLU A 317 16.41 8.81 8.97
CA GLU A 317 17.25 9.90 9.46
C GLU A 317 16.66 11.27 9.05
N GLY A 318 16.16 12.00 10.04
CA GLY A 318 15.57 13.33 9.86
C GLY A 318 14.25 13.36 9.10
N ASN A 319 13.61 12.20 8.83
CA ASN A 319 12.47 12.09 7.91
C ASN A 319 12.75 12.73 6.54
N ARG A 320 13.99 12.60 6.07
CA ARG A 320 14.48 13.30 4.88
C ARG A 320 13.94 12.65 3.62
N LEU A 321 13.59 13.47 2.63
CA LEU A 321 13.17 13.02 1.32
C LEU A 321 14.26 13.28 0.27
N GLU A 322 14.49 12.29 -0.58
CA GLU A 322 15.15 12.46 -1.86
C GLU A 322 14.23 11.99 -2.99
N TYR A 323 14.64 12.25 -4.23
CA TYR A 323 13.90 11.81 -5.40
C TYR A 323 14.86 11.22 -6.43
N LYS A 324 14.41 10.19 -7.13
CA LYS A 324 15.14 9.61 -8.26
C LYS A 324 14.26 9.52 -9.50
N PRO A 325 14.81 9.65 -10.72
CA PRO A 325 14.03 9.59 -11.95
C PRO A 325 13.38 8.22 -12.14
N VAL A 326 12.24 8.21 -12.86
CA VAL A 326 11.62 6.98 -13.36
C VAL A 326 12.44 6.46 -14.54
N LYS A 327 12.67 5.14 -14.61
CA LYS A 327 13.31 4.52 -15.79
C LYS A 327 12.28 4.37 -16.90
N LEU A 328 12.37 5.23 -17.93
CA LEU A 328 11.43 5.25 -19.06
C LEU A 328 11.90 4.44 -20.27
N THR A 329 13.14 3.96 -20.28
CA THR A 329 13.72 3.22 -21.40
C THR A 329 13.65 1.71 -21.13
N PRO A 330 12.80 0.96 -21.87
CA PRO A 330 12.76 -0.50 -21.81
C PRO A 330 13.99 -1.12 -22.47
N MET A 331 14.21 -2.42 -22.26
CA MET A 331 15.36 -3.13 -22.82
C MET A 331 15.18 -3.58 -24.28
N SER A 332 13.96 -3.94 -24.67
CA SER A 332 13.68 -4.66 -25.94
C SER A 332 12.50 -4.10 -26.74
N VAL A 333 11.80 -3.10 -26.21
CA VAL A 333 10.61 -2.51 -26.83
C VAL A 333 10.66 -1.00 -26.73
N GLU A 334 9.90 -0.32 -27.58
CA GLU A 334 9.75 1.13 -27.52
C GLU A 334 9.13 1.59 -26.20
N SER A 335 9.51 2.77 -25.75
CA SER A 335 8.92 3.40 -24.58
C SER A 335 7.48 3.83 -24.87
N ILE A 336 6.60 3.68 -23.87
CA ILE A 336 5.25 4.23 -23.92
C ILE A 336 5.29 5.62 -23.27
N PRO A 337 5.16 6.73 -24.02
CA PRO A 337 5.24 8.06 -23.46
C PRO A 337 4.04 8.35 -22.53
N PRO A 338 4.23 9.16 -21.47
CA PRO A 338 3.13 9.62 -20.64
C PRO A 338 2.05 10.33 -21.47
N LYS A 339 0.78 9.96 -21.23
CA LYS A 339 -0.40 10.61 -21.80
C LYS A 339 -1.50 10.72 -20.76
N VAL A 340 -2.51 11.54 -21.00
CA VAL A 340 -3.69 11.61 -20.12
C VAL A 340 -4.29 10.20 -19.96
N ARG A 341 -4.61 9.82 -18.72
CA ARG A 341 -5.10 8.48 -18.35
C ARG A 341 -6.61 8.57 -18.07
N THR A 342 -7.44 8.03 -18.96
CA THR A 342 -8.92 8.01 -18.88
C THR A 342 -9.46 6.59 -19.11
N PHE A 343 -10.72 6.31 -18.74
CA PHE A 343 -11.33 4.96 -18.67
C PHE A 343 -12.76 4.87 -19.21
#